data_AF-A0A284VIF8-F1
#
_entry.id   AF-A0A284VIF8-F1
#
_cell.length_a   1.000
_cell.length_b   1.000
_cell.length_c   1.000
_cell.angle_alpha   90.00
_cell.angle_beta   90.00
_cell.angle_gamma   90.00
#
_symmetry.space_group_name_H-M   'P 1'
#
loop_
_entity.id
_entity.type
_entity.pdbx_description
1 polymer ?
#
loop_
_entity_poly.entity_id
_entity_poly.type
_entity_poly.pdbx_seq_one_letter_code
_entity_poly.pdbx_strand_id
1 'polypeptide(L)'
;MPSQRKIGRNEPCPCGSGKKFKKCCLPLVEVIPLKQVLGDGYYVTSDHLKRVNPFDPILVLENLTALAFEAEKEDVNRAMDIFRKLEPLAERSGMLGDFLNHWGKICYNHPELGEDGLAIMRRRQSFYQDKDREQWADASMDAADYLCLLGRWDEGRKEYEKLLDKMPDFLMIHIRFARFLEKGGLIDDAVHQYQQILKMENQVEEYYLEMAAEELKELASRLSLKLDPSIQEIVERLNSNSQEENTFDEFA
;
A
#
# COMPACT_ATOMS: atom_id res chain seq x y z
N MET A 1 0.29 23.53 -26.38
CA MET A 1 -1.15 23.52 -26.05
C MET A 1 -1.70 24.91 -26.31
N PRO A 2 -2.71 25.11 -27.17
CA PRO A 2 -3.23 26.45 -27.42
C PRO A 2 -3.87 27.00 -26.14
N SER A 3 -3.35 28.15 -25.69
CA SER A 3 -3.89 28.93 -24.58
C SER A 3 -5.39 29.12 -24.78
N GLN A 4 -6.22 28.44 -23.97
CA GLN A 4 -7.66 28.67 -23.98
C GLN A 4 -7.89 30.14 -23.60
N ARG A 5 -8.27 30.94 -24.59
CA ARG A 5 -8.50 32.39 -24.43
C ARG A 5 -9.53 32.59 -23.31
N LYS A 6 -9.10 33.20 -22.21
CA LYS A 6 -10.00 33.59 -21.11
C LYS A 6 -11.10 34.51 -21.66
N ILE A 7 -12.35 34.13 -21.44
CA ILE A 7 -13.54 34.90 -21.86
C ILE A 7 -13.55 36.24 -21.14
N GLY A 8 -13.68 37.33 -21.89
CA GLY A 8 -13.71 38.68 -21.34
C GLY A 8 -14.99 38.90 -20.51
N ARG A 9 -14.90 39.57 -19.36
CA ARG A 9 -16.04 39.84 -18.45
C ARG A 9 -17.27 40.48 -19.15
N ASN A 10 -17.04 41.23 -20.24
CA ASN A 10 -18.10 41.90 -21.01
C ASN A 10 -18.52 41.16 -22.29
N GLU A 11 -17.87 40.05 -22.65
CA GLU A 11 -18.23 39.22 -23.81
C GLU A 11 -19.57 38.49 -23.56
N PRO A 12 -20.29 38.07 -24.63
CA PRO A 12 -21.47 37.22 -24.51
C PRO A 12 -21.16 35.95 -23.69
N CYS A 13 -22.07 35.58 -22.81
CA CYS A 13 -21.87 34.44 -21.91
C CYS A 13 -21.87 33.12 -22.71
N PRO A 14 -20.88 32.23 -22.50
CA PRO A 14 -20.73 30.98 -23.25
C PRO A 14 -21.86 29.97 -23.04
N CYS A 15 -22.72 30.15 -22.02
CA CYS A 15 -23.89 29.31 -21.81
C CYS A 15 -25.06 29.58 -22.78
N GLY A 16 -24.92 30.53 -23.71
CA GLY A 16 -25.94 30.84 -24.72
C GLY A 16 -27.07 31.77 -24.24
N SER A 17 -26.96 32.34 -23.04
CA SER A 17 -28.02 33.19 -22.46
C SER A 17 -28.20 34.57 -23.10
N GLY A 18 -27.28 34.98 -24.00
CA GLY A 18 -27.25 36.33 -24.59
C GLY A 18 -26.81 37.45 -23.64
N LYS A 19 -26.63 37.19 -22.34
CA LYS A 19 -26.16 38.19 -21.35
C LYS A 19 -24.64 38.33 -21.38
N LYS A 20 -24.10 39.46 -20.88
CA LYS A 20 -22.64 39.61 -20.63
C LYS A 20 -22.18 38.60 -19.58
N PHE A 21 -21.00 38.01 -19.75
CA PHE A 21 -20.47 36.98 -18.84
C PHE A 21 -20.53 37.40 -17.36
N LYS A 22 -20.13 38.64 -17.04
CA LYS A 22 -20.21 39.22 -15.67
C LYS A 22 -21.59 39.31 -15.04
N LYS A 23 -22.66 39.27 -15.83
CA LYS A 23 -24.06 39.36 -15.37
C LYS A 23 -24.80 38.03 -15.47
N CYS A 24 -24.09 36.94 -15.76
CA CYS A 24 -24.69 35.62 -15.97
C CYS A 24 -23.91 34.55 -15.22
N CYS A 25 -23.03 33.81 -15.89
CA CYS A 25 -22.33 32.70 -15.26
C CYS A 25 -21.14 33.14 -14.41
N LEU A 26 -20.55 34.33 -14.62
CA LEU A 26 -19.36 34.75 -13.86
C LEU A 26 -19.62 34.81 -12.34
N PRO A 27 -20.68 35.44 -11.81
CA PRO A 27 -20.96 35.40 -10.37
C PRO A 27 -21.20 33.98 -9.85
N LEU A 28 -21.77 33.10 -10.69
CA LEU A 28 -22.00 31.69 -10.34
C LEU A 28 -20.69 30.90 -10.27
N VAL A 29 -19.70 31.20 -11.11
CA VAL A 29 -18.38 30.54 -11.04
C VAL A 29 -17.43 31.21 -10.05
N GLU A 30 -17.62 32.49 -9.74
CA GLU A 30 -16.86 33.21 -8.69
C GLU A 30 -17.21 32.74 -7.27
N VAL A 31 -18.40 32.16 -7.07
CA VAL A 31 -18.82 31.57 -5.79
C VAL A 31 -18.50 30.08 -5.67
N ILE A 32 -18.06 29.42 -6.75
CA ILE A 32 -17.55 28.05 -6.66
C ILE A 32 -16.20 28.15 -5.95
N PRO A 33 -16.02 27.49 -4.79
CA PRO A 33 -14.73 27.47 -4.11
C PRO A 33 -13.65 27.01 -5.09
N LEU A 34 -12.55 27.75 -5.15
CA LEU A 34 -11.35 27.31 -5.85
C LEU A 34 -10.96 25.94 -5.29
N LYS A 35 -10.97 24.93 -6.16
CA LYS A 35 -10.23 23.67 -6.02
C LYS A 35 -10.11 23.18 -4.57
N GLN A 36 -11.14 22.49 -4.08
CA GLN A 36 -11.03 21.83 -2.79
C GLN A 36 -10.09 20.61 -2.93
N VAL A 37 -9.14 20.50 -2.02
CA VAL A 37 -8.22 19.36 -1.90
C VAL A 37 -8.60 18.63 -0.62
N LEU A 38 -9.14 17.43 -0.75
CA LEU A 38 -9.63 16.58 0.35
C LEU A 38 -8.63 15.48 0.71
N GLY A 39 -7.78 15.08 -0.25
CA GLY A 39 -6.66 14.16 -0.05
C GLY A 39 -5.33 14.86 -0.32
N ASP A 40 -4.27 14.41 0.32
CA ASP A 40 -2.91 14.87 0.05
C ASP A 40 -1.93 13.70 0.08
N GLY A 41 -1.25 13.47 -1.04
CA GLY A 41 -0.16 12.52 -1.15
C GLY A 41 -0.57 11.11 -1.59
N TYR A 42 -1.79 10.88 -2.08
CA TYR A 42 -2.17 9.56 -2.61
C TYR A 42 -1.57 9.31 -3.99
N TYR A 43 -1.66 10.27 -4.91
CA TYR A 43 -1.14 10.12 -6.28
C TYR A 43 -0.05 11.13 -6.61
N VAL A 44 -0.13 12.32 -6.03
CA VAL A 44 0.75 13.44 -6.33
C VAL A 44 0.90 14.33 -5.09
N THR A 45 1.94 15.16 -5.10
CA THR A 45 2.20 16.06 -3.97
C THR A 45 1.15 17.18 -3.86
N SER A 46 0.90 17.60 -2.62
CA SER A 46 0.16 18.81 -2.25
C SER A 46 0.42 20.02 -3.14
N ASP A 47 1.70 20.26 -3.49
CA ASP A 47 2.11 21.39 -4.32
C ASP A 47 1.68 21.24 -5.78
N HIS A 48 1.68 20.02 -6.31
CA HIS A 48 1.11 19.71 -7.61
C HIS A 48 -0.41 19.94 -7.57
N LEU A 49 -1.07 19.43 -6.53
CA LEU A 49 -2.51 19.60 -6.27
C LEU A 49 -2.93 21.03 -5.98
N LYS A 50 -2.04 22.00 -5.79
CA LYS A 50 -2.41 23.43 -5.74
C LYS A 50 -2.37 24.09 -7.11
N ARG A 51 -1.59 23.54 -8.05
CA ARG A 51 -1.31 24.15 -9.36
C ARG A 51 -2.16 23.60 -10.51
N VAL A 52 -2.66 22.36 -10.41
CA VAL A 52 -3.53 21.77 -11.45
C VAL A 52 -4.90 22.44 -11.61
N ASN A 53 -5.58 22.20 -12.72
CA ASN A 53 -6.94 22.71 -12.98
C ASN A 53 -7.95 22.11 -11.96
N PRO A 54 -9.02 22.83 -11.56
CA PRO A 54 -10.09 22.25 -10.73
C PRO A 54 -10.78 21.00 -11.29
N PHE A 55 -10.67 20.74 -12.60
CA PHE A 55 -11.20 19.57 -13.28
C PHE A 55 -10.12 18.55 -13.68
N ASP A 56 -8.92 18.67 -13.11
CA ASP A 56 -7.83 17.74 -13.38
C ASP A 56 -8.21 16.32 -12.91
N PRO A 57 -8.10 15.28 -13.77
CA PRO A 57 -8.38 13.89 -13.41
C PRO A 57 -7.66 13.41 -12.15
N ILE A 58 -6.42 13.85 -11.92
CA ILE A 58 -5.63 13.45 -10.75
C ILE A 58 -6.19 14.09 -9.48
N LEU A 59 -6.64 15.34 -9.54
CA LEU A 59 -7.34 15.97 -8.41
C LEU A 59 -8.64 15.23 -8.06
N VAL A 60 -9.37 14.78 -9.08
CA VAL A 60 -10.60 13.99 -8.87
C VAL A 60 -10.28 12.65 -8.21
N LEU A 61 -9.25 11.95 -8.68
CA LEU A 61 -8.77 10.71 -8.06
C LEU A 61 -8.36 10.93 -6.61
N GLU A 62 -7.54 11.96 -6.34
CA GLU A 62 -7.07 12.32 -5.00
C GLU A 62 -8.24 12.54 -4.03
N ASN A 63 -9.17 13.42 -4.40
CA ASN A 63 -10.28 13.79 -3.53
C ASN A 63 -11.24 12.63 -3.28
N LEU A 64 -11.56 11.85 -4.31
CA LEU A 64 -12.50 10.75 -4.18
C LEU A 64 -11.86 9.54 -3.48
N THR A 65 -10.55 9.36 -3.59
CA THR A 65 -9.81 8.36 -2.80
C THR A 65 -9.84 8.72 -1.30
N ALA A 66 -9.63 10.00 -0.96
CA ALA A 66 -9.78 10.48 0.42
C ALA A 66 -11.18 10.21 0.97
N LEU A 67 -12.23 10.51 0.18
CA LEU A 67 -13.61 10.21 0.57
C LEU A 67 -13.90 8.72 0.71
N ALA A 68 -13.21 7.86 -0.04
CA ALA A 68 -13.33 6.42 0.11
C ALA A 68 -12.74 5.94 1.46
N PHE A 69 -11.57 6.46 1.86
CA PHE A 69 -10.99 6.18 3.18
C PHE A 69 -11.84 6.74 4.33
N GLU A 70 -12.49 7.89 4.16
CA GLU A 70 -13.46 8.37 5.16
C GLU A 70 -14.69 7.47 5.22
N ALA A 71 -15.20 7.02 4.07
CA ALA A 71 -16.35 6.12 4.02
C ALA A 71 -16.05 4.75 4.64
N GLU A 72 -14.84 4.21 4.45
CA GLU A 72 -14.38 2.93 5.01
C GLU A 72 -14.61 2.83 6.52
N LYS A 73 -14.41 3.94 7.25
CA LYS A 73 -14.57 3.99 8.72
C LYS A 73 -15.99 3.65 9.19
N GLU A 74 -16.99 3.84 8.33
CA GLU A 74 -18.40 3.60 8.64
C GLU A 74 -18.99 2.44 7.83
N ASP A 75 -18.67 2.35 6.54
CA ASP A 75 -19.18 1.34 5.61
C ASP A 75 -18.17 1.07 4.49
N VAL A 76 -17.46 -0.05 4.60
CA VAL A 76 -16.50 -0.51 3.60
C VAL A 76 -17.13 -0.71 2.22
N ASN A 77 -18.41 -1.08 2.12
CA ASN A 77 -19.04 -1.28 0.81
C ASN A 77 -19.18 0.04 0.05
N ARG A 78 -19.42 1.14 0.76
CA ARG A 78 -19.43 2.48 0.18
C ARG A 78 -18.05 2.87 -0.33
N ALA A 79 -16.98 2.53 0.40
CA ALA A 79 -15.62 2.73 -0.08
C ALA A 79 -15.36 1.92 -1.36
N MET A 80 -15.70 0.63 -1.37
CA MET A 80 -15.59 -0.25 -2.54
C MET A 80 -16.31 0.32 -3.78
N ASP A 81 -17.52 0.86 -3.60
CA ASP A 81 -18.29 1.47 -4.69
C ASP A 81 -17.67 2.76 -5.24
N ILE A 82 -16.99 3.53 -4.39
CA ILE A 82 -16.22 4.69 -4.85
C ILE A 82 -15.03 4.22 -5.69
N PHE A 83 -14.25 3.25 -5.20
CA PHE A 83 -13.12 2.71 -5.96
C PHE A 83 -13.58 2.11 -7.31
N ARG A 84 -14.64 1.30 -7.35
CA ARG A 84 -15.18 0.76 -8.63
C ARG A 84 -15.49 1.85 -9.66
N LYS A 85 -15.99 3.01 -9.22
CA LYS A 85 -16.31 4.15 -10.11
C LYS A 85 -15.05 4.89 -10.56
N LEU A 86 -14.00 4.91 -9.75
CA LEU A 86 -12.75 5.61 -10.03
C LEU A 86 -11.80 4.84 -10.92
N GLU A 87 -11.86 3.51 -10.93
CA GLU A 87 -10.90 2.68 -11.65
C GLU A 87 -10.70 3.09 -13.14
N PRO A 88 -11.75 3.35 -13.95
CA PRO A 88 -11.54 3.78 -15.33
C PRO A 88 -10.85 5.14 -15.47
N LEU A 89 -10.97 6.00 -14.46
CA LEU A 89 -10.25 7.27 -14.40
C LEU A 89 -8.79 7.06 -14.03
N ALA A 90 -8.50 6.17 -13.07
CA ALA A 90 -7.15 5.81 -12.68
C ALA A 90 -6.37 5.20 -13.86
N GLU A 91 -7.00 4.30 -14.61
CA GLU A 91 -6.41 3.69 -15.81
C GLU A 91 -6.07 4.73 -16.87
N ARG A 92 -7.02 5.60 -17.25
CA ARG A 92 -6.78 6.65 -18.26
C ARG A 92 -5.81 7.73 -17.81
N SER A 93 -5.61 7.90 -16.50
CA SER A 93 -4.67 8.87 -15.93
C SER A 93 -3.29 8.27 -15.69
N GLY A 94 -3.07 6.97 -15.97
CA GLY A 94 -1.80 6.30 -15.73
C GLY A 94 -1.51 5.99 -14.25
N MET A 95 -2.52 6.12 -13.38
CA MET A 95 -2.40 5.98 -11.92
C MET A 95 -2.93 4.64 -11.39
N LEU A 96 -3.15 3.65 -12.28
CA LEU A 96 -3.81 2.39 -11.90
C LEU A 96 -3.01 1.60 -10.84
N GLY A 97 -1.68 1.65 -10.88
CA GLY A 97 -0.83 0.95 -9.89
C GLY A 97 -1.06 1.47 -8.48
N ASP A 98 -0.83 2.78 -8.27
CA ASP A 98 -1.08 3.44 -6.99
C ASP A 98 -2.52 3.28 -6.55
N PHE A 99 -3.47 3.42 -7.49
CA PHE A 99 -4.89 3.22 -7.21
C PHE A 99 -5.19 1.81 -6.66
N LEU A 100 -4.63 0.77 -7.28
CA LEU A 100 -4.78 -0.62 -6.81
C LEU A 100 -4.06 -0.86 -5.48
N ASN A 101 -2.97 -0.14 -5.17
CA ASN A 101 -2.32 -0.20 -3.86
C ASN A 101 -3.27 0.33 -2.76
N HIS A 102 -3.90 1.49 -3.00
CA HIS A 102 -4.88 2.07 -2.06
C HIS A 102 -6.10 1.17 -1.88
N TRP A 103 -6.63 0.63 -2.98
CA TRP A 103 -7.79 -0.26 -2.93
C TRP A 103 -7.44 -1.57 -2.19
N GLY A 104 -6.29 -2.16 -2.51
CA GLY A 104 -5.77 -3.35 -1.84
C GLY A 104 -5.63 -3.14 -0.34
N LYS A 105 -5.17 -1.97 0.12
CA LYS A 105 -5.06 -1.65 1.55
C LYS A 105 -6.42 -1.73 2.27
N ILE A 106 -7.47 -1.15 1.69
CA ILE A 106 -8.83 -1.26 2.24
C ILE A 106 -9.26 -2.72 2.29
N CYS A 107 -9.05 -3.46 1.18
CA CYS A 107 -9.41 -4.87 1.15
C CYS A 107 -8.69 -5.66 2.24
N TYR A 108 -7.39 -5.40 2.48
CA TYR A 108 -6.59 -6.09 3.50
C TYR A 108 -7.17 -5.91 4.91
N ASN A 109 -7.60 -4.70 5.24
CA ASN A 109 -8.14 -4.35 6.55
C ASN A 109 -9.55 -4.90 6.78
N HIS A 110 -10.24 -5.30 5.71
CA HIS A 110 -11.63 -5.74 5.72
C HIS A 110 -11.79 -7.16 5.14
N PRO A 111 -11.37 -8.21 5.89
CA PRO A 111 -11.51 -9.60 5.45
C PRO A 111 -12.96 -10.05 5.27
N GLU A 112 -13.94 -9.35 5.86
CA GLU A 112 -15.37 -9.56 5.62
C GLU A 112 -15.80 -9.35 4.16
N LEU A 113 -14.97 -8.68 3.34
CA LEU A 113 -15.18 -8.54 1.90
C LEU A 113 -14.99 -9.86 1.13
N GLY A 114 -14.35 -10.87 1.72
CA GLY A 114 -14.23 -12.20 1.14
C GLY A 114 -13.65 -12.21 -0.27
N GLU A 115 -14.32 -12.90 -1.20
CA GLU A 115 -13.85 -13.04 -2.58
C GLU A 115 -13.79 -11.71 -3.35
N ASP A 116 -14.60 -10.71 -2.99
CA ASP A 116 -14.53 -9.38 -3.60
C ASP A 116 -13.19 -8.70 -3.26
N GLY A 117 -12.77 -8.77 -2.00
CA GLY A 117 -11.47 -8.26 -1.57
C GLY A 117 -10.32 -9.03 -2.23
N LEU A 118 -10.41 -10.35 -2.26
CA LEU A 118 -9.39 -11.21 -2.88
C LEU A 118 -9.25 -10.91 -4.39
N ALA A 119 -10.35 -10.64 -5.09
CA ALA A 119 -10.32 -10.27 -6.51
C ALA A 119 -9.50 -8.99 -6.74
N ILE A 120 -9.61 -7.99 -5.86
CA ILE A 120 -8.80 -6.77 -5.93
C ILE A 120 -7.33 -7.07 -5.64
N MET A 121 -7.02 -7.88 -4.62
CA MET A 121 -5.65 -8.32 -4.33
C MET A 121 -5.00 -8.99 -5.55
N ARG A 122 -5.73 -9.93 -6.18
CA ARG A 122 -5.26 -10.63 -7.39
C ARG A 122 -5.14 -9.72 -8.59
N ARG A 123 -6.00 -8.71 -8.72
CA ARG A 123 -5.88 -7.70 -9.77
C ARG A 123 -4.64 -6.83 -9.57
N ARG A 124 -4.34 -6.40 -8.34
CA ARG A 124 -3.09 -5.71 -8.00
C ARG A 124 -1.87 -6.58 -8.31
N GLN A 125 -1.89 -7.84 -7.87
CA GLN A 125 -0.83 -8.81 -8.18
C GLN A 125 -0.61 -8.96 -9.69
N SER A 126 -1.69 -9.16 -10.46
CA SER A 126 -1.62 -9.30 -11.91
C SER A 126 -1.10 -8.03 -12.61
N PHE A 127 -1.46 -6.85 -12.09
CA PHE A 127 -0.97 -5.58 -12.63
C PHE A 127 0.57 -5.48 -12.58
N TYR A 128 1.20 -5.94 -11.49
CA TYR A 128 2.65 -5.82 -11.30
C TYR A 128 3.49 -6.97 -11.85
N GLN A 129 2.88 -8.13 -12.17
CA GLN A 129 3.57 -9.39 -12.49
C GLN A 129 4.73 -9.29 -13.51
N ASP A 130 4.63 -8.36 -14.47
CA ASP A 130 5.67 -8.13 -15.48
C ASP A 130 6.12 -6.65 -15.54
N LYS A 131 5.76 -5.84 -14.54
CA LYS A 131 6.07 -4.40 -14.48
C LYS A 131 7.10 -4.07 -13.44
N ASP A 132 6.99 -4.66 -12.27
CA ASP A 132 7.79 -4.30 -11.10
C ASP A 132 7.90 -5.52 -10.18
N ARG A 133 9.15 -5.96 -9.97
CA ARG A 133 9.45 -7.17 -9.20
C ARG A 133 9.07 -7.03 -7.73
N GLU A 134 9.38 -5.89 -7.12
CA GLU A 134 9.17 -5.65 -5.70
C GLU A 134 7.68 -5.43 -5.42
N GLN A 135 7.01 -4.61 -6.22
CA GLN A 135 5.56 -4.42 -6.10
C GLN A 135 4.77 -5.69 -6.39
N TRP A 136 5.25 -6.55 -7.30
CA TRP A 136 4.64 -7.85 -7.53
C TRP A 136 4.79 -8.77 -6.32
N ALA A 137 5.97 -8.79 -5.70
CA ALA A 137 6.22 -9.55 -4.48
C ALA A 137 5.29 -9.07 -3.35
N ASP A 138 5.24 -7.76 -3.09
CA ASP A 138 4.37 -7.16 -2.07
C ASP A 138 2.90 -7.49 -2.30
N ALA A 139 2.40 -7.30 -3.54
CA ALA A 139 1.02 -7.64 -3.88
C ALA A 139 0.71 -9.13 -3.74
N SER A 140 1.69 -10.00 -3.99
CA SER A 140 1.54 -11.44 -3.82
C SER A 140 1.53 -11.85 -2.35
N MET A 141 2.38 -11.24 -1.51
CA MET A 141 2.40 -11.46 -0.05
C MET A 141 1.10 -10.97 0.60
N ASP A 142 0.60 -9.79 0.20
CA ASP A 142 -0.67 -9.27 0.70
C ASP A 142 -1.86 -10.17 0.30
N ALA A 143 -1.85 -10.72 -0.93
CA ALA A 143 -2.86 -11.69 -1.36
C ALA A 143 -2.77 -13.02 -0.56
N ALA A 144 -1.57 -13.49 -0.26
CA ALA A 144 -1.34 -14.70 0.53
C ALA A 144 -1.81 -14.53 1.98
N ASP A 145 -1.51 -13.39 2.58
CA ASP A 145 -1.96 -13.05 3.93
C ASP A 145 -3.48 -12.87 3.97
N TYR A 146 -4.07 -12.26 2.94
CA TYR A 146 -5.52 -12.14 2.84
C TYR A 146 -6.21 -13.50 2.73
N LEU A 147 -5.65 -14.46 1.97
CA LEU A 147 -6.14 -15.85 1.96
C LEU A 147 -6.14 -16.47 3.36
N CYS A 148 -5.10 -16.21 4.17
CA CYS A 148 -5.08 -16.65 5.57
C CYS A 148 -6.22 -16.05 6.38
N LEU A 149 -6.51 -14.75 6.22
CA LEU A 149 -7.63 -14.09 6.91
C LEU A 149 -8.99 -14.69 6.52
N LEU A 150 -9.11 -15.24 5.30
CA LEU A 150 -10.29 -15.98 4.84
C LEU A 150 -10.30 -17.45 5.29
N GLY A 151 -9.32 -17.91 6.06
CA GLY A 151 -9.16 -19.31 6.47
C GLY A 151 -8.64 -20.24 5.37
N ARG A 152 -8.23 -19.71 4.22
CA ARG A 152 -7.69 -20.46 3.07
C ARG A 152 -6.17 -20.63 3.20
N TRP A 153 -5.76 -21.18 4.34
CA TRP A 153 -4.36 -21.22 4.78
C TRP A 153 -3.44 -21.98 3.79
N ASP A 154 -3.87 -23.13 3.27
CA ASP A 154 -3.09 -23.91 2.31
C ASP A 154 -2.82 -23.14 1.00
N GLU A 155 -3.74 -22.28 0.58
CA GLU A 155 -3.58 -21.46 -0.62
C GLU A 155 -2.63 -20.29 -0.36
N GLY A 156 -2.74 -19.64 0.80
CA GLY A 156 -1.79 -18.61 1.22
C GLY A 156 -0.36 -19.15 1.29
N ARG A 157 -0.17 -20.34 1.88
CA ARG A 157 1.14 -21.00 1.93
C ARG A 157 1.72 -21.24 0.54
N LYS A 158 0.93 -21.78 -0.39
CA LYS A 158 1.38 -22.05 -1.77
C LYS A 158 1.81 -20.78 -2.51
N GLU A 159 1.20 -19.64 -2.22
CA GLU A 159 1.64 -18.36 -2.81
C GLU A 159 3.02 -17.94 -2.29
N TYR A 160 3.28 -18.09 -0.99
CA TYR A 160 4.61 -17.85 -0.41
C TYR A 160 5.68 -18.80 -0.96
N GLU A 161 5.36 -20.10 -1.07
CA GLU A 161 6.28 -21.09 -1.65
C GLU A 161 6.63 -20.72 -3.10
N LYS A 162 5.63 -20.36 -3.91
CA LYS A 162 5.83 -19.87 -5.29
C LYS A 162 6.65 -18.58 -5.35
N LEU A 163 6.50 -17.69 -4.38
CA LEU A 163 7.29 -16.46 -4.29
C LEU A 163 8.76 -16.78 -4.02
N LEU A 164 9.04 -17.67 -3.05
CA LEU A 164 10.40 -18.13 -2.74
C LEU A 164 11.04 -18.89 -3.91
N ASP A 165 10.29 -19.69 -4.65
CA ASP A 165 10.79 -20.38 -5.84
C ASP A 165 11.27 -19.39 -6.92
N LYS A 166 10.62 -18.23 -7.03
CA LYS A 166 10.91 -17.22 -8.05
C LYS A 166 11.92 -16.17 -7.59
N MET A 167 11.91 -15.83 -6.30
CA MET A 167 12.67 -14.72 -5.73
C MET A 167 13.29 -15.14 -4.39
N PRO A 168 14.13 -16.18 -4.37
CA PRO A 168 14.73 -16.70 -3.14
C PRO A 168 15.69 -15.72 -2.45
N ASP A 169 16.10 -14.67 -3.15
CA ASP A 169 16.96 -13.59 -2.67
C ASP A 169 16.18 -12.39 -2.10
N PHE A 170 14.85 -12.34 -2.27
CA PHE A 170 14.05 -11.23 -1.77
C PHE A 170 13.64 -11.47 -0.32
N LEU A 171 14.50 -11.01 0.60
CA LEU A 171 14.49 -11.34 2.04
C LEU A 171 13.17 -11.00 2.76
N MET A 172 12.44 -9.98 2.30
CA MET A 172 11.13 -9.66 2.87
C MET A 172 10.12 -10.82 2.73
N ILE A 173 10.24 -11.67 1.71
CA ILE A 173 9.40 -12.87 1.56
C ILE A 173 9.66 -13.85 2.69
N HIS A 174 10.93 -14.06 3.06
CA HIS A 174 11.29 -14.96 4.15
C HIS A 174 10.69 -14.46 5.48
N ILE A 175 10.80 -13.16 5.76
CA ILE A 175 10.23 -12.55 6.98
C ILE A 175 8.70 -12.68 7.00
N ARG A 176 8.02 -12.26 5.92
CA ARG A 176 6.55 -12.32 5.83
C ARG A 176 6.04 -13.76 5.88
N PHE A 177 6.75 -14.71 5.24
CA PHE A 177 6.37 -16.12 5.29
C PHE A 177 6.59 -16.73 6.67
N ALA A 178 7.65 -16.36 7.39
CA ALA A 178 7.87 -16.80 8.76
C ALA A 178 6.70 -16.36 9.66
N ARG A 179 6.30 -15.08 9.60
CA ARG A 179 5.13 -14.55 10.32
C ARG A 179 3.83 -15.28 9.95
N PHE A 180 3.65 -15.62 8.68
CA PHE A 180 2.52 -16.41 8.20
C PHE A 180 2.51 -17.82 8.80
N LEU A 181 3.67 -18.50 8.80
CA LEU A 181 3.84 -19.84 9.34
C LEU A 181 3.63 -19.88 10.87
N GLU A 182 4.11 -18.85 11.58
CA GLU A 182 3.85 -18.68 13.02
C GLU A 182 2.36 -18.61 13.33
N LYS A 183 1.60 -17.80 12.58
CA LYS A 183 0.14 -17.72 12.73
C LYS A 183 -0.54 -19.05 12.44
N GLY A 184 0.02 -19.85 11.53
CA GLY A 184 -0.43 -21.21 11.22
C GLY A 184 0.02 -22.28 12.22
N GLY A 185 0.83 -21.93 13.23
CA GLY A 185 1.38 -22.88 14.20
C GLY A 185 2.52 -23.76 13.68
N LEU A 186 3.06 -23.47 12.49
CA LEU A 186 4.22 -24.18 11.93
C LEU A 186 5.52 -23.53 12.38
N ILE A 187 5.80 -23.68 13.67
CA ILE A 187 6.87 -22.98 14.36
C ILE A 187 8.25 -23.35 13.80
N ASP A 188 8.51 -24.63 13.54
CA ASP A 188 9.80 -25.09 13.01
C ASP A 188 10.08 -24.51 11.62
N ASP A 189 9.06 -24.47 10.74
CA ASP A 189 9.16 -23.88 9.41
C ASP A 189 9.39 -22.36 9.51
N ALA A 190 8.75 -21.67 10.46
CA ALA A 190 8.96 -20.24 10.69
C ALA A 190 10.38 -19.93 11.17
N VAL A 191 10.87 -20.67 12.17
CA VAL A 191 12.25 -20.57 12.66
C VAL A 191 13.23 -20.80 11.51
N HIS A 192 12.97 -21.79 10.65
CA HIS A 192 13.80 -22.04 9.49
C HIS A 192 13.91 -20.82 8.56
N GLN A 193 12.80 -20.11 8.29
CA GLN A 193 12.83 -18.93 7.43
C GLN A 193 13.69 -17.79 8.01
N TYR A 194 13.56 -17.47 9.31
CA TYR A 194 14.43 -16.46 9.92
C TYR A 194 15.90 -16.89 9.91
N GLN A 195 16.18 -18.16 10.19
CA GLN A 195 17.54 -18.70 10.16
C GLN A 195 18.20 -18.60 8.78
N GLN A 196 17.44 -18.71 7.68
CA GLN A 196 18.00 -18.53 6.34
C GLN A 196 18.59 -17.13 6.16
N ILE A 197 17.89 -16.10 6.65
CA ILE A 197 18.37 -14.71 6.60
C ILE A 197 19.62 -14.55 7.47
N LEU A 198 19.57 -15.02 8.72
CA LEU A 198 20.68 -14.87 9.67
C LEU A 198 21.96 -15.58 9.24
N LYS A 199 21.86 -16.68 8.48
CA LYS A 199 23.02 -17.39 7.91
C LYS A 199 23.72 -16.59 6.80
N MET A 200 23.10 -15.52 6.29
CA MET A 200 23.64 -14.63 5.27
C MET A 200 24.27 -13.37 5.86
N GLU A 201 24.69 -13.35 7.14
CA GLU A 201 25.07 -12.12 7.87
C GLU A 201 26.09 -11.21 7.16
N ASN A 202 26.94 -11.77 6.29
CA ASN A 202 27.99 -11.04 5.58
C ASN A 202 27.61 -10.71 4.12
N GLN A 203 26.36 -10.92 3.72
CA GLN A 203 25.89 -10.85 2.34
C GLN A 203 24.67 -9.96 2.14
N VAL A 204 24.01 -9.55 3.21
CA VAL A 204 22.74 -8.81 3.18
C VAL A 204 22.80 -7.57 4.05
N GLU A 205 21.87 -6.64 3.84
CA GLU A 205 21.78 -5.43 4.65
C GLU A 205 21.44 -5.76 6.11
N GLU A 206 22.08 -5.04 7.04
CA GLU A 206 21.96 -5.26 8.49
C GLU A 206 20.51 -5.16 8.97
N TYR A 207 19.72 -4.27 8.37
CA TYR A 207 18.27 -4.13 8.62
C TYR A 207 17.51 -5.47 8.57
N TYR A 208 17.75 -6.32 7.56
CA TYR A 208 17.04 -7.60 7.45
C TYR A 208 17.51 -8.60 8.52
N LEU A 209 18.78 -8.54 8.91
CA LEU A 209 19.34 -9.38 9.97
C LEU A 209 18.74 -8.99 11.33
N GLU A 210 18.66 -7.69 11.62
CA GLU A 210 18.07 -7.16 12.85
C GLU A 210 16.61 -7.54 12.97
N MET A 211 15.81 -7.33 11.91
CA MET A 211 14.40 -7.75 11.89
C MET A 211 14.24 -9.26 12.16
N ALA A 212 15.00 -10.09 11.45
CA ALA A 212 14.92 -11.54 11.61
C ALA A 212 15.38 -11.99 13.02
N ALA A 213 16.39 -11.33 13.58
CA ALA A 213 16.90 -11.61 14.91
C ALA A 213 15.92 -11.20 16.02
N GLU A 214 15.29 -10.04 15.89
CA GLU A 214 14.27 -9.56 16.82
C GLU A 214 13.07 -10.51 16.83
N GLU A 215 12.49 -10.81 15.67
CA GLU A 215 11.33 -11.69 15.56
C GLU A 215 11.61 -13.11 16.05
N LEU A 216 12.78 -13.66 15.69
CA LEU A 216 13.19 -14.99 16.15
C LEU A 216 13.41 -15.02 17.67
N LYS A 217 13.97 -13.96 18.25
CA LYS A 217 14.16 -13.84 19.71
C LYS A 217 12.81 -13.80 20.43
N GLU A 218 11.87 -13.01 19.94
CA GLU A 218 10.52 -12.94 20.51
C GLU A 218 9.80 -14.28 20.42
N LEU A 219 9.83 -14.92 19.25
CA LEU A 219 9.25 -16.25 19.04
C LEU A 219 9.85 -17.30 19.97
N ALA A 220 11.19 -17.35 20.06
CA ALA A 220 11.90 -18.30 20.90
C ALA A 220 11.61 -18.09 22.38
N SER A 221 11.57 -16.83 22.84
CA SER A 221 11.20 -16.48 24.21
C SER A 221 9.77 -16.90 24.53
N ARG A 222 8.81 -16.51 23.67
CA ARG A 222 7.38 -16.80 23.84
C ARG A 222 7.07 -18.29 23.92
N LEU A 223 7.81 -19.11 23.18
CA LEU A 223 7.59 -20.57 23.09
C LEU A 223 8.66 -21.40 23.82
N SER A 224 9.59 -20.76 24.54
CA SER A 224 10.71 -21.42 25.22
C SER A 224 11.52 -22.34 24.29
N LEU A 225 11.74 -21.91 23.05
CA LEU A 225 12.48 -22.67 22.04
C LEU A 225 13.98 -22.64 22.34
N LYS A 226 14.65 -23.76 22.07
CA LYS A 226 16.11 -23.81 22.09
C LYS A 226 16.62 -23.60 20.67
N LEU A 227 17.30 -22.49 20.45
CA LEU A 227 17.95 -22.20 19.18
C LEU A 227 19.31 -22.91 19.11
N ASP A 228 19.77 -23.19 17.89
CA ASP A 228 21.15 -23.65 17.68
C ASP A 228 22.14 -22.61 18.24
N PRO A 229 23.22 -23.02 18.93
CA PRO A 229 24.15 -22.09 19.57
C PRO A 229 24.70 -21.01 18.62
N SER A 230 25.00 -21.36 17.37
CA SER A 230 25.48 -20.39 16.37
C SER A 230 24.43 -19.35 16.00
N ILE A 231 23.16 -19.73 15.93
CA ILE A 231 22.06 -18.80 15.64
C ILE A 231 21.78 -17.95 16.88
N GLN A 232 21.80 -18.55 18.06
CA GLN A 232 21.62 -17.84 19.31
C GLN A 232 22.67 -16.73 19.50
N GLU A 233 23.94 -17.00 19.18
CA GLU A 233 25.01 -16.00 19.24
C GLU A 233 24.75 -14.82 18.27
N ILE A 234 24.34 -15.10 17.03
CA ILE A 234 23.99 -14.05 16.05
C ILE A 234 22.81 -13.21 16.56
N VAL A 235 21.76 -13.86 17.06
CA VAL A 235 20.56 -13.20 17.60
C VAL A 235 20.91 -12.31 18.77
N GLU A 236 21.72 -12.78 19.73
CA GLU A 236 22.13 -12.00 20.89
C GLU A 236 22.96 -10.78 20.48
N ARG A 237 23.92 -10.95 19.56
CA ARG A 237 24.79 -9.88 19.05
C ARG A 237 24.02 -8.77 18.33
N LEU A 238 23.09 -9.12 17.44
CA LEU A 238 22.31 -8.12 16.69
C LEU A 238 21.33 -7.37 17.61
N ASN A 239 20.71 -8.07 18.57
CA ASN A 239 19.79 -7.46 19.52
C ASN A 239 20.47 -6.60 20.60
N SER A 240 21.78 -6.78 20.87
CA SER A 240 22.51 -5.87 21.78
C SER A 240 22.83 -4.54 21.10
N ASN A 241 23.18 -4.56 19.81
CA ASN A 241 23.52 -3.36 19.05
C ASN A 241 22.32 -2.44 18.87
N SER A 242 21.14 -3.00 18.59
CA SER A 242 19.90 -2.21 18.42
C SER A 242 19.42 -1.55 19.72
N GLN A 243 19.74 -2.12 20.89
CA GLN A 243 19.46 -1.46 22.17
C GLN A 243 20.43 -0.32 22.48
N GLU A 244 21.70 -0.42 22.06
CA GLU A 244 22.65 0.67 22.20
C GLU A 244 22.28 1.86 21.30
N GLU A 245 21.91 1.64 20.03
CA GLU A 245 21.49 2.72 19.12
C GLU A 245 20.23 3.45 19.60
N ASN A 246 19.21 2.72 20.10
CA ASN A 246 18.01 3.34 20.67
C ASN A 246 18.30 4.17 21.94
N THR A 247 19.34 3.83 22.71
CA THR A 247 19.72 4.65 23.88
C THR A 247 20.43 5.95 23.49
N PHE A 248 21.05 6.06 22.32
CA PHE A 248 21.66 7.31 21.88
C PHE A 248 20.63 8.31 21.31
N ASP A 249 19.55 7.83 20.70
CA ASP A 249 18.47 8.68 20.16
C ASP A 249 17.53 9.25 21.25
N GLU A 250 17.49 8.68 22.46
CA GLU A 250 16.74 9.26 23.60
C GLU A 250 17.46 10.43 24.30
N PHE A 251 18.73 10.72 23.95
CA PHE A 251 19.51 11.82 24.54
C PHE A 251 19.91 12.93 23.54
N ALA A 252 19.31 12.97 22.34
CA ALA A 252 19.54 13.99 21.31
C ALA A 252 18.43 15.05 21.22
#